data_AF-A0A1J3GQZ6-F1
#
_entry.id   AF-A0A1J3GQZ6-F1
#
_cell.length_a   1.000
_cell.length_b   1.000
_cell.length_c   1.000
_cell.angle_alpha   90.00
_cell.angle_beta   90.00
_cell.angle_gamma   90.00
#
_symmetry.space_group_name_H-M   'P 1'
#
loop_
_entity.id
_entity.type
_entity.pdbx_description
1 polymer ?
#
loop_
_entity_poly.entity_id
_entity_poly.type
_entity_poly.pdbx_seq_one_letter_code
_entity_poly.pdbx_strand_id
1 'polypeptide(L)' 'FNTLIDGCCSAKRVDDGMKLLREMSRRGLVANTVSYNTLVHGFCQVGDLNAAKDLFQEMISHGVCRNTLTYNIMLDGL' A
#
# COMPACT_ATOMS: atom_id res chain seq x y z
N PHE A 1 -12.02 -0.67 4.50
CA PHE A 1 -10.93 0.19 4.03
C PHE A 1 -10.27 -0.36 2.76
N ASN A 2 -9.87 -1.63 2.71
CA ASN A 2 -9.18 -2.20 1.54
C ASN A 2 -9.90 -1.98 0.20
N THR A 3 -11.21 -2.19 0.12
CA THR A 3 -12.00 -1.90 -1.10
C THR A 3 -11.99 -0.41 -1.49
N LEU A 4 -11.99 0.49 -0.51
CA LEU A 4 -11.93 1.94 -0.77
C LEU A 4 -10.53 2.35 -1.23
N ILE A 5 -9.50 1.79 -0.61
CA ILE A 5 -8.09 1.99 -0.98
C ILE A 5 -7.87 1.50 -2.43
N ASP A 6 -8.36 0.30 -2.75
CA ASP A 6 -8.29 -0.27 -4.10
C ASP A 6 -9.01 0.58 -5.15
N GLY A 7 -10.20 1.09 -4.82
CA GLY A 7 -10.92 2.03 -5.69
C GLY A 7 -10.15 3.34 -5.91
N CYS A 8 -9.50 3.88 -4.88
CA CYS A 8 -8.64 5.06 -5.00
C CYS A 8 -7.42 4.79 -5.90
N CYS A 9 -6.72 3.67 -5.70
CA CYS A 9 -5.57 3.28 -6.53
C CYS A 9 -5.97 3.06 -7.99
N SER A 10 -7.07 2.34 -8.23
CA SER A 10 -7.61 2.12 -9.58
C SER A 10 -8.00 3.42 -10.30
N ALA A 11 -8.41 4.45 -9.53
CA ALA A 11 -8.69 5.79 -10.04
C ALA A 11 -7.45 6.69 -10.14
N LYS A 12 -6.23 6.16 -9.93
CA LYS A 12 -4.95 6.90 -9.85
C LYS A 12 -4.92 7.99 -8.76
N ARG A 13 -5.78 7.88 -7.75
CA ARG A 13 -5.87 8.78 -6.58
C ARG A 13 -5.15 8.16 -5.39
N VAL A 14 -3.88 7.79 -5.58
CA VAL A 14 -3.12 6.99 -4.62
C VAL A 14 -2.95 7.72 -3.27
N ASP A 15 -2.83 9.06 -3.30
CA ASP A 15 -2.78 9.90 -2.10
C ASP A 15 -4.03 9.77 -1.21
N ASP A 16 -5.21 9.64 -1.82
CA ASP A 16 -6.46 9.44 -1.08
C ASP A 16 -6.51 8.04 -0.46
N GLY A 17 -5.97 7.04 -1.16
CA GLY A 17 -5.74 5.70 -0.60
C GLY A 17 -4.79 5.74 0.61
N MET A 18 -3.72 6.54 0.56
CA MET A 18 -2.82 6.74 1.70
C MET A 18 -3.51 7.41 2.89
N LYS A 19 -4.35 8.42 2.67
CA LYS A 19 -5.15 9.03 3.74
C LYS A 19 -6.05 8.00 4.41
N LEU A 20 -6.66 7.10 3.64
CA LEU A 20 -7.47 6.01 4.18
C LEU A 20 -6.64 5.02 5.02
N LEU A 21 -5.42 4.70 4.60
CA LEU A 21 -4.49 3.86 5.37
C LEU A 21 -4.14 4.51 6.72
N ARG A 22 -3.81 5.81 6.71
CA ARG A 22 -3.52 6.58 7.95
C ARG A 22 -4.75 6.67 8.85
N GLU A 23 -5.92 6.84 8.28
CA GLU A 23 -7.19 6.87 9.02
C GLU A 23 -7.51 5.53 9.69
N MET A 24 -7.15 4.38 9.09
CA MET A 24 -7.25 3.08 9.76
C MET A 24 -6.44 3.09 11.05
N SER A 25 -5.17 3.48 10.97
CA SER A 25 -4.25 3.54 12.12
C SER A 25 -4.78 4.49 13.20
N ARG A 26 -5.27 5.67 12.82
CA ARG A 26 -5.88 6.65 13.75
C ARG A 26 -7.09 6.08 14.49
N ARG A 27 -7.85 5.18 13.87
CA ARG A 27 -9.00 4.49 14.48
C ARG A 27 -8.61 3.24 15.27
N GLY A 28 -7.32 2.95 15.44
CA GLY A 28 -6.82 1.75 16.11
C GLY A 28 -6.99 0.48 15.27
N LEU A 29 -7.27 0.60 13.97
CA LEU A 29 -7.37 -0.53 13.05
C LEU A 29 -5.99 -0.81 12.45
N VAL A 30 -5.60 -2.08 12.47
CA VAL A 30 -4.32 -2.51 11.92
C VAL A 30 -4.45 -2.72 10.41
N ALA A 31 -3.70 -1.94 9.64
CA ALA A 31 -3.54 -2.18 8.21
C ALA A 31 -2.84 -3.53 8.00
N ASN A 32 -3.43 -4.38 7.15
CA ASN A 32 -2.91 -5.71 6.86
C ASN A 32 -2.10 -5.73 5.55
N THR A 33 -1.47 -6.86 5.26
CA THR A 33 -0.68 -7.09 4.04
C THR A 33 -1.42 -6.69 2.76
N VAL A 34 -2.74 -6.93 2.68
CA VAL A 34 -3.55 -6.54 1.53
C VAL A 34 -3.60 -5.02 1.37
N SER A 35 -3.81 -4.27 2.47
CA SER A 35 -3.88 -2.80 2.45
C SER A 35 -2.58 -2.17 1.93
N TYR A 36 -1.45 -2.67 2.43
CA TYR A 36 -0.13 -2.23 2.01
C TYR A 36 0.17 -2.61 0.54
N ASN A 37 -0.07 -3.87 0.16
CA ASN A 37 0.17 -4.34 -1.21
C ASN A 37 -0.63 -3.55 -2.25
N THR A 38 -1.90 -3.25 -1.96
CA THR A 38 -2.75 -2.45 -2.87
C THR A 38 -2.16 -1.07 -3.13
N LEU A 39 -1.66 -0.39 -2.08
CA LEU A 39 -1.06 0.94 -2.22
C LEU A 39 0.32 0.90 -2.88
N VAL A 40 1.17 -0.07 -2.52
CA VAL A 40 2.47 -0.28 -3.19
C VAL A 40 2.26 -0.48 -4.68
N HIS A 41 1.33 -1.35 -5.08
CA HIS A 41 0.97 -1.55 -6.48
C HIS A 41 0.43 -0.27 -7.13
N GLY A 42 -0.47 0.45 -6.46
CA GLY A 42 -0.99 1.74 -6.94
C GLY A 42 0.13 2.77 -7.18
N PHE A 43 1.10 2.87 -6.28
CA PHE A 43 2.27 3.75 -6.44
C PHE A 43 3.17 3.33 -7.60
N CYS A 44 3.40 2.02 -7.79
CA CYS A 44 4.11 1.50 -8.97
C CYS A 44 3.39 1.89 -10.27
N GLN A 45 2.06 1.75 -10.33
CA GLN A 45 1.26 2.07 -11.52
C GLN A 45 1.27 3.55 -11.91
N VAL A 46 1.42 4.46 -10.93
CA VAL A 46 1.57 5.91 -11.19
C VAL A 46 3.03 6.34 -11.38
N GLY A 47 3.98 5.40 -11.30
CA GLY A 47 5.40 5.64 -11.51
C GLY A 47 6.16 6.20 -10.30
N ASP A 48 5.54 6.28 -9.12
CA ASP A 48 6.19 6.77 -7.90
C ASP A 48 6.80 5.60 -7.11
N LEU A 49 7.93 5.12 -7.62
CA LEU A 49 8.64 3.97 -7.04
C LEU A 49 9.26 4.28 -5.68
N ASN A 50 9.58 5.55 -5.39
CA ASN A 50 10.10 5.95 -4.09
C ASN A 50 9.03 5.80 -3.02
N ALA A 51 7.82 6.32 -3.25
CA ALA A 51 6.70 6.14 -2.35
C ALA A 51 6.32 4.67 -2.17
N ALA A 52 6.35 3.87 -3.24
CA ALA A 52 6.12 2.43 -3.17
C ALA A 52 7.15 1.73 -2.25
N LYS A 53 8.43 2.08 -2.37
CA LYS A 53 9.51 1.53 -1.55
C LYS A 53 9.41 1.94 -0.09
N ASP A 54 9.12 3.21 0.17
CA ASP A 54 8.94 3.72 1.53
C ASP A 54 7.77 3.02 2.24
N LEU A 55 6.67 2.81 1.52
CA LEU A 55 5.49 2.13 2.05
C LEU A 55 5.76 0.64 2.33
N PHE A 56 6.54 -0.02 1.47
CA PHE A 56 7.01 -1.37 1.72
C PHE A 56 7.90 -1.45 2.97
N GLN A 57 8.78 -0.46 3.18
CA GLN A 57 9.62 -0.41 4.37
C GLN A 57 8.81 -0.14 5.64
N GLU A 58 7.77 0.69 5.56
CA GLU A 58 6.80 0.89 6.66
C GLU A 58 6.06 -0.40 7.01
N MET A 59 5.63 -1.18 6.01
CA MET A 59 5.00 -2.47 6.23
C MET A 59 5.91 -3.41 7.05
N ILE A 60 7.22 -3.40 6.77
CA ILE A 60 8.21 -4.18 7.51
C ILE A 60 8.38 -3.65 8.94
N SER A 61 8.50 -2.33 9.13
CA SER A 61 8.72 -1.75 10.46
C SER A 61 7.53 -1.96 11.40
N HIS A 62 6.31 -2.06 10.85
CA HIS A 62 5.10 -2.39 11.58
C HIS A 62 4.93 -3.89 11.86
N GLY A 63 5.89 -4.72 11.47
CA GLY A 63 5.86 -6.17 11.72
C GLY A 63 4.80 -6.91 10.90
N VAL A 64 4.27 -6.29 9.83
CA VAL A 64 3.27 -6.93 8.98
C VAL A 64 3.97 -7.99 8.12
N CYS A 65 3.55 -9.25 8.26
CA CYS A 65 4.17 -10.35 7.52
C CYS A 65 4.07 -10.13 6.00
N ARG A 66 5.23 -10.08 5.34
CA ARG A 66 5.36 -10.11 3.87
C ARG A 66 4.85 -11.45 3.35
N ASN A 67 4.04 -11.44 2.30
CA ASN A 67 3.68 -12.66 1.57
C ASN A 67 4.35 -12.66 0.19
N THR A 68 4.30 -13.81 -0.51
CA THR A 68 4.87 -13.97 -1.86
C THR A 68 4.35 -12.91 -2.84
N LEU A 69 3.10 -12.46 -2.66
CA LEU A 69 2.50 -11.40 -3.47
C LEU A 69 3.19 -10.04 -3.26
N THR A 70 3.59 -9.69 -2.03
CA THR A 70 4.31 -8.43 -1.74
C THR A 70 5.63 -8.34 -2.52
N TYR A 71 6.36 -9.46 -2.65
CA TYR A 71 7.61 -9.49 -3.42
C TYR A 71 7.39 -9.41 -4.94
N ASN A 72 6.37 -10.10 -5.45
CA ASN A 72 6.05 -10.05 -6.88
C ASN A 72 5.65 -8.64 -7.33
N ILE A 73 4.89 -7.90 -6.51
CA ILE A 73 4.51 -6.50 -6.81
C ILE A 73 5.74 -5.59 -6.89
N MET A 74 6.73 -5.77 -6.01
CA MET A 74 7.95 -4.95 -6.05
C MET A 74 8.80 -5.27 -7.28
N LEU A 75 8.91 -6.56 -7.66
CA LEU A 75 9.67 -6.98 -8.84
C LEU A 75 9.02 -6.55 -10.16
N ASP A 76 7.69 -6.46 -10.21
CA ASP A 76 6.94 -6.01 -11.39
C ASP A 76 6.98 -4.47 -11.58
N GLY A 77 7.27 -3.72 -10.50
CA GLY A 77 7.43 -2.26 -10.55
C GLY A 77 8.84 -1.77 -10.88
N LEU A 78 9.82 -2.66 -11.04
CA LEU A 78 11.24 -2.39 -11.32
C LEU A 78 11.54 -2.57 -12.81
#